data_AF-A0A3B9AIM7-F1
#
_entry.id   AF-A0A3B9AIM7-F1
#
_cell.length_a   1.000
_cell.length_b   1.000
_cell.length_c   1.000
_cell.angle_alpha   90.00
_cell.angle_beta   90.00
_cell.angle_gamma   90.00
#
_symmetry.space_group_name_H-M   'P 1'
#
loop_
_entity.id
_entity.type
_entity.pdbx_description
1 polymer ?
#
loop_
_entity_poly.entity_id
_entity_poly.type
_entity_poly.pdbx_seq_one_letter_code
_entity_poly.pdbx_strand_id
1 'polypeptide(L)'
;MASDASTNTSNPATGATVPPLSPRTRIARLILIYHFVLIGASCIFYILRGFDFEEFTSLMGVLAPVTALYGGAVFRFIGRSITEPALNTQNGAPINGLVKWLVNGHFVIVLSLISLKALAPNVLNFQDMTMFLTLVESALGVYMGNILLALFESKGNGTNGG
;
A
#
# COMPACT_ATOMS: atom_id res chain seq x y z
N MET A 1 23.25 51.98 -34.52
CA MET A 1 22.28 51.87 -33.42
C MET A 1 20.96 51.36 -34.00
N ALA A 2 20.67 50.07 -33.84
CA ALA A 2 19.34 49.45 -33.78
C ALA A 2 19.55 47.93 -33.70
N SER A 3 18.97 47.34 -32.67
CA SER A 3 19.30 46.05 -32.07
C SER A 3 18.80 44.81 -32.81
N ASP A 4 19.47 43.69 -32.52
CA ASP A 4 19.11 42.32 -32.87
C ASP A 4 17.68 41.92 -32.48
N ALA A 5 17.04 41.12 -33.34
CA ALA A 5 15.90 40.30 -32.97
C ALA A 5 16.19 38.84 -33.36
N SER A 6 16.91 38.15 -32.48
CA SER A 6 17.08 36.70 -32.54
C SER A 6 15.73 36.04 -32.28
N THR A 7 15.17 35.38 -33.28
CA THR A 7 13.94 34.59 -33.17
C THR A 7 14.29 33.26 -32.49
N ASN A 8 14.10 33.22 -31.16
CA ASN A 8 14.09 31.99 -30.39
C ASN A 8 12.96 31.09 -30.91
N THR A 9 13.31 30.15 -31.79
CA THR A 9 12.45 29.02 -32.12
C THR A 9 12.41 28.13 -30.89
N SER A 10 11.36 28.26 -30.09
CA SER A 10 11.08 27.36 -28.98
C SER A 10 10.76 25.98 -29.56
N ASN A 11 11.77 25.12 -29.57
CA ASN A 11 11.59 23.68 -29.66
C ASN A 11 10.49 23.26 -28.68
N PRO A 12 9.42 22.54 -29.09
CA PRO A 12 8.50 21.97 -28.12
C PRO A 12 9.31 20.99 -27.28
N ALA A 13 9.36 21.27 -25.97
CA ALA A 13 10.06 20.45 -25.01
C ALA A 13 9.65 18.99 -25.22
N THR A 14 10.63 18.21 -25.66
CA THR A 14 10.62 16.75 -25.73
C THR A 14 9.92 16.21 -24.48
N GLY A 15 8.88 15.40 -24.70
CA GLY A 15 7.97 14.93 -23.67
C GLY A 15 8.70 14.62 -22.37
N ALA A 16 8.33 15.34 -21.31
CA ALA A 16 8.81 15.07 -19.97
C ALA A 16 8.43 13.62 -19.63
N THR A 17 9.42 12.73 -19.75
CA THR A 17 9.31 11.33 -19.35
C THR A 17 9.09 11.34 -17.85
N VAL A 18 7.82 11.32 -17.45
CA VAL A 18 7.45 11.25 -16.04
C VAL A 18 8.13 9.97 -15.51
N PRO A 19 8.92 10.03 -14.43
CA PRO A 19 9.68 8.89 -13.94
C PRO A 19 8.72 7.81 -13.41
N PRO A 20 8.88 6.54 -13.80
CA PRO A 20 7.90 5.49 -13.52
C PRO A 20 7.62 5.36 -12.02
N LEU A 21 6.35 5.11 -11.67
CA LEU A 21 5.94 4.74 -10.30
C LEU A 21 6.91 3.71 -9.75
N SER A 22 7.59 4.06 -8.65
CA SER A 22 8.55 3.19 -8.01
C SER A 22 7.90 1.84 -7.70
N PRO A 23 8.60 0.70 -7.86
CA PRO A 23 8.08 -0.63 -7.51
C PRO A 23 7.46 -0.69 -6.10
N ARG A 24 7.98 0.12 -5.17
CA ARG A 24 7.50 0.28 -3.80
C ARG A 24 6.08 0.85 -3.72
N THR A 25 5.77 1.86 -4.54
CA THR A 25 4.42 2.47 -4.58
C THR A 25 3.36 1.48 -5.08
N ARG A 26 3.73 0.55 -5.96
CA ARG A 26 2.80 -0.48 -6.47
C ARG A 26 2.53 -1.55 -5.43
N ILE A 27 3.57 -2.01 -4.72
CA ILE A 27 3.41 -2.94 -3.60
C ILE A 27 2.51 -2.31 -2.53
N ALA A 28 2.75 -1.05 -2.17
CA ALA A 28 1.91 -0.33 -1.22
C ALA A 28 0.44 -0.23 -1.66
N ARG A 29 0.19 0.06 -2.94
CA ARG A 29 -1.18 0.07 -3.49
C ARG A 29 -1.84 -1.30 -3.39
N LEU A 30 -1.11 -2.37 -3.71
CA LEU A 30 -1.63 -3.73 -3.71
C LEU A 30 -1.96 -4.20 -2.29
N ILE A 31 -1.10 -3.88 -1.32
CA ILE A 31 -1.35 -4.10 0.11
C ILE A 31 -2.62 -3.35 0.55
N LEU A 32 -2.78 -2.09 0.15
CA LEU A 32 -3.95 -1.31 0.51
C LEU A 32 -5.24 -1.85 -0.09
N ILE A 33 -5.24 -2.26 -1.35
CA ILE A 33 -6.41 -2.90 -1.98
C ILE A 33 -6.81 -4.15 -1.19
N TYR A 34 -5.86 -5.03 -0.89
CA TYR A 34 -6.10 -6.21 -0.08
C TYR A 34 -6.60 -5.88 1.32
N HIS A 35 -6.07 -4.82 1.92
CA HIS A 35 -6.51 -4.40 3.24
C HIS A 35 -7.98 -3.95 3.26
N PHE A 36 -8.42 -3.17 2.27
CA PHE A 36 -9.84 -2.83 2.14
C PHE A 36 -10.72 -4.06 1.88
N VAL A 37 -10.22 -5.05 1.14
CA VAL A 37 -10.91 -6.34 0.96
C VAL A 37 -11.03 -7.08 2.30
N LEU A 38 -9.99 -7.09 3.14
CA LEU A 38 -10.06 -7.69 4.48
C LEU A 38 -11.10 -6.98 5.35
N ILE A 39 -11.11 -5.65 5.37
CA ILE A 39 -12.11 -4.87 6.10
C ILE A 39 -13.52 -5.22 5.61
N GLY A 40 -13.73 -5.24 4.29
CA GLY A 40 -15.01 -5.63 3.70
C GLY A 40 -15.45 -7.04 4.08
N ALA A 41 -14.54 -8.02 4.02
CA ALA A 41 -14.80 -9.39 4.44
C ALA A 41 -15.14 -9.49 5.93
N SER A 42 -14.39 -8.78 6.79
CA SER A 42 -14.67 -8.69 8.23
C SER A 42 -16.05 -8.12 8.52
N CYS A 43 -16.45 -7.06 7.80
CA CYS A 43 -17.80 -6.50 7.91
C CYS A 43 -18.89 -7.51 7.51
N ILE A 44 -18.68 -8.26 6.43
CA ILE A 44 -19.61 -9.33 6.02
C ILE A 44 -19.72 -10.40 7.10
N PHE A 45 -18.60 -10.88 7.63
CA PHE A 45 -18.60 -11.89 8.69
C PHE A 45 -19.23 -11.39 9.99
N TYR A 46 -19.07 -10.11 10.32
CA TYR A 46 -19.76 -9.50 11.46
C TYR A 46 -21.29 -9.53 11.28
N ILE A 47 -21.79 -9.15 10.10
CA ILE A 47 -23.24 -9.18 9.80
C ILE A 47 -23.77 -10.63 9.84
N LEU A 48 -22.97 -11.59 9.38
CA LEU A 48 -23.28 -13.02 9.45
C LEU A 48 -23.15 -13.62 10.86
N ARG A 49 -22.88 -12.80 11.89
CA ARG A 49 -22.66 -13.21 13.29
C ARG A 49 -21.48 -14.17 13.48
N GLY A 50 -20.48 -14.11 12.61
CA GLY A 50 -19.20 -14.81 12.78
C GLY A 50 -18.29 -14.19 13.84
N PHE A 51 -18.56 -12.93 14.20
CA PHE A 51 -17.90 -12.19 15.29
C PHE A 51 -18.92 -11.49 16.17
N ASP A 52 -18.64 -11.39 17.46
CA ASP A 52 -19.34 -10.45 18.33
C ASP A 52 -18.80 -9.02 18.17
N PHE A 53 -19.39 -8.06 18.88
CA PHE A 53 -19.00 -6.66 18.78
C PHE A 53 -17.59 -6.40 19.33
N GLU A 54 -17.19 -7.08 20.40
CA GLU A 54 -15.87 -6.93 21.02
C GLU A 54 -14.79 -7.51 20.12
N GLU A 55 -15.04 -8.71 19.57
CA GLU A 55 -14.21 -9.39 18.58
C GLU A 55 -14.07 -8.54 17.32
N PHE A 56 -15.17 -8.03 16.76
CA PHE A 56 -15.10 -7.17 15.59
C PHE A 56 -14.30 -5.90 15.85
N THR A 57 -14.54 -5.22 16.97
CA THR A 57 -13.80 -4.00 17.34
C THR A 57 -12.30 -4.28 17.51
N SER A 58 -11.95 -5.39 18.15
CA SER A 58 -10.57 -5.83 18.32
C SER A 58 -9.90 -6.13 16.97
N LEU A 59 -10.59 -6.85 16.07
CA LEU A 59 -10.10 -7.14 14.72
C LEU A 59 -9.83 -5.86 13.93
N MET A 60 -10.73 -4.87 14.03
CA MET A 60 -10.52 -3.55 13.41
C MET A 60 -9.32 -2.83 14.02
N GLY A 61 -9.08 -2.96 15.32
CA GLY A 61 -7.89 -2.44 16.00
C GLY A 61 -6.58 -3.05 15.48
N VAL A 62 -6.58 -4.34 15.16
CA VAL A 62 -5.42 -5.02 14.55
C VAL A 62 -5.21 -4.60 13.09
N LEU A 63 -6.27 -4.31 12.35
CA LEU A 63 -6.19 -3.87 10.95
C LEU A 63 -5.81 -2.38 10.81
N ALA A 64 -6.15 -1.53 11.80
CA ALA A 64 -5.96 -0.08 11.73
C ALA A 64 -4.54 0.41 11.37
N PRO A 65 -3.43 -0.19 11.85
CA PRO A 65 -2.07 0.27 11.53
C PRO A 65 -1.74 0.25 10.04
N VAL A 66 -2.19 -0.75 9.29
CA VAL A 66 -2.00 -0.84 7.82
C VAL A 66 -2.76 0.28 7.13
N THR A 67 -4.00 0.53 7.55
CA THR A 67 -4.81 1.64 7.03
C THR A 67 -4.10 2.98 7.29
N ALA A 68 -3.49 3.17 8.46
CA ALA A 68 -2.75 4.39 8.77
C ALA A 68 -1.48 4.54 7.93
N LEU A 69 -0.69 3.46 7.81
CA LEU A 69 0.58 3.44 7.06
C LEU A 69 0.39 3.73 5.56
N TYR A 70 -0.63 3.15 4.93
CA TYR A 70 -0.82 3.27 3.47
C TYR A 70 -1.97 4.18 3.07
N GLY A 71 -2.93 4.43 3.96
CA GLY A 71 -4.02 5.37 3.71
C GLY A 71 -3.49 6.74 3.34
N GLY A 72 -2.48 7.24 4.07
CA GLY A 72 -1.81 8.50 3.74
C GLY A 72 -1.16 8.50 2.34
N ALA A 73 -0.54 7.38 1.95
CA ALA A 73 0.04 7.22 0.61
C ALA A 73 -1.03 7.18 -0.50
N VAL A 74 -2.21 6.63 -0.21
CA VAL A 74 -3.32 6.54 -1.17
C VAL A 74 -4.08 7.85 -1.31
N PHE A 75 -4.35 8.58 -0.23
CA PHE A 75 -4.90 9.94 -0.35
C PHE A 75 -3.95 10.85 -1.14
N ARG A 76 -2.64 10.72 -0.89
CA ARG A 76 -1.62 11.43 -1.68
C ARG A 76 -1.60 10.99 -3.14
N PHE A 77 -1.72 9.69 -3.43
CA PHE A 77 -1.74 9.17 -4.79
C PHE A 77 -3.01 9.59 -5.56
N ILE A 78 -4.18 9.52 -4.93
CA ILE A 78 -5.46 9.96 -5.50
C ILE A 78 -5.39 11.46 -5.80
N GLY A 79 -4.93 12.27 -4.84
CA GLY A 79 -4.75 13.71 -5.04
C GLY A 79 -3.86 14.03 -6.24
N ARG A 80 -2.75 13.28 -6.41
CA ARG A 80 -1.88 13.43 -7.59
C ARG A 80 -2.48 12.88 -8.88
N SER A 81 -3.29 11.83 -8.83
CA SER A 81 -3.91 11.24 -10.02
C SER A 81 -4.93 12.17 -10.70
N ILE A 82 -5.53 13.09 -9.94
CA ILE A 82 -6.44 14.13 -10.45
C ILE A 82 -5.64 15.25 -11.15
N THR A 83 -4.46 15.59 -10.63
CA THR A 83 -3.62 16.68 -11.17
C THR A 83 -2.62 16.23 -12.23
N GLU A 84 -2.26 14.94 -12.27
CA GLU A 84 -1.21 14.36 -13.12
C GLU A 84 -1.67 13.01 -13.73
N PRO A 85 -2.56 12.99 -14.75
CA PRO A 85 -3.10 11.76 -15.34
C PRO A 85 -2.05 10.85 -16.01
N ALA A 86 -0.88 11.40 -16.37
CA ALA A 86 0.23 10.67 -16.97
C ALA A 86 0.88 9.61 -16.04
N LEU A 87 0.58 9.61 -14.74
CA LEU A 87 1.10 8.62 -13.78
C LEU A 87 0.44 7.22 -13.92
N ASN A 88 -0.72 7.11 -14.56
CA ASN A 88 -1.43 5.82 -14.69
C ASN A 88 -0.72 4.84 -15.65
N THR A 89 0.06 5.34 -16.61
CA THR A 89 0.73 4.54 -17.65
C THR A 89 2.06 3.94 -17.18
N GLN A 90 2.52 4.29 -15.98
CA GLN A 90 3.86 4.00 -15.49
C GLN A 90 4.03 2.60 -14.86
N ASN A 91 3.23 1.62 -15.26
CA ASN A 91 3.18 0.27 -14.71
C ASN A 91 4.30 -0.69 -15.19
N GLY A 92 5.38 -0.19 -15.81
CA GLY A 92 6.39 -1.02 -16.50
C GLY A 92 7.52 -1.68 -15.68
N ALA A 93 7.99 -1.09 -14.56
CA ALA A 93 9.10 -1.68 -13.80
C ALA A 93 8.77 -3.05 -13.16
N PRO A 94 9.62 -4.08 -13.28
CA PRO A 94 9.37 -5.40 -12.70
C PRO A 94 9.43 -5.35 -11.17
N ILE A 95 8.38 -5.88 -10.53
CA ILE A 95 8.37 -6.12 -9.08
C ILE A 95 9.01 -7.48 -8.84
N ASN A 96 9.90 -7.60 -7.85
CA ASN A 96 10.48 -8.88 -7.47
C ASN A 96 9.37 -9.89 -7.14
N GLY A 97 9.36 -11.03 -7.84
CA GLY A 97 8.33 -12.07 -7.71
C GLY A 97 8.20 -12.61 -6.29
N LEU A 98 9.30 -12.64 -5.53
CA LEU A 98 9.31 -13.07 -4.12
C LEU A 98 8.46 -12.14 -3.23
N VAL A 99 8.57 -10.82 -3.45
CA VAL A 99 7.82 -9.83 -2.66
C VAL A 99 6.33 -9.90 -2.99
N LYS A 100 5.99 -10.05 -4.27
CA LYS A 100 4.61 -10.23 -4.71
C LYS A 100 4.00 -11.51 -4.13
N TRP A 101 4.76 -12.60 -4.12
CA TRP A 101 4.34 -13.86 -3.51
C TRP A 101 4.12 -13.72 -2.00
N LEU A 102 5.04 -13.05 -1.30
CA LEU A 102 4.94 -12.82 0.14
C LEU A 102 3.70 -12.00 0.52
N VAL A 103 3.44 -10.91 -0.21
CA VAL A 103 2.25 -10.05 0.04
C VAL A 103 0.96 -10.82 -0.23
N ASN A 104 0.88 -11.56 -1.33
CA ASN A 104 -0.30 -12.36 -1.66
C ASN A 104 -0.49 -13.50 -0.62
N GLY A 105 0.59 -14.19 -0.25
CA GLY A 105 0.57 -15.28 0.72
C GLY A 105 0.11 -14.79 2.10
N HIS A 106 0.64 -13.66 2.56
CA HIS A 106 0.17 -13.02 3.79
C HIS A 106 -1.33 -12.74 3.75
N PHE A 107 -1.81 -12.10 2.67
CA PHE A 107 -3.24 -11.78 2.54
C PHE A 107 -4.11 -13.05 2.59
N VAL A 108 -3.71 -14.11 1.88
CA VAL A 108 -4.43 -15.39 1.89
C VAL A 108 -4.47 -15.99 3.30
N ILE A 109 -3.36 -15.96 4.05
CA ILE A 109 -3.29 -16.47 5.42
C ILE A 109 -4.21 -15.66 6.34
N VAL A 110 -4.15 -14.34 6.29
CA VAL A 110 -4.99 -13.46 7.12
C VAL A 110 -6.48 -13.67 6.82
N LEU A 111 -6.85 -13.69 5.53
CA LEU A 111 -8.22 -13.96 5.12
C LEU A 111 -8.68 -15.36 5.56
N SER A 112 -7.81 -16.36 5.50
CA SER A 112 -8.11 -17.73 5.93
C SER A 112 -8.33 -17.79 7.44
N LEU A 113 -7.52 -17.11 8.25
CA LEU A 113 -7.68 -17.05 9.71
C LEU A 113 -9.01 -16.40 10.10
N ILE A 114 -9.33 -15.25 9.49
CA ILE A 114 -10.60 -14.55 9.72
C ILE A 114 -11.79 -15.44 9.32
N SER A 115 -11.70 -16.08 8.15
CA SER A 115 -12.76 -16.98 7.65
C SER A 115 -12.91 -18.22 8.53
N LEU A 116 -11.80 -18.80 9.00
CA LEU A 116 -11.82 -19.99 9.85
C LEU A 116 -12.45 -19.68 11.21
N LYS A 117 -12.11 -18.54 11.84
CA LYS A 117 -12.78 -18.11 13.07
C LYS A 117 -14.27 -17.84 12.84
N ALA A 118 -14.62 -17.17 11.75
CA ALA A 118 -16.01 -16.80 11.46
C ALA A 118 -16.90 -18.01 11.14
N LEU A 119 -16.37 -19.02 10.43
CA LEU A 119 -17.14 -20.17 9.95
C LEU A 119 -17.00 -21.43 10.82
N ALA A 120 -15.88 -21.57 11.53
CA ALA A 120 -15.58 -22.71 12.38
C ALA A 120 -15.04 -22.25 13.75
N PRO A 121 -15.87 -21.55 14.56
CA PRO A 121 -15.44 -20.97 15.83
C PRO A 121 -14.95 -22.00 16.86
N ASN A 122 -15.32 -23.28 16.69
CA ASN A 122 -14.86 -24.38 17.56
C ASN A 122 -13.42 -24.83 17.25
N VAL A 123 -12.84 -24.42 16.12
CA VAL A 123 -11.49 -24.84 15.68
C VAL A 123 -10.43 -23.82 16.07
N LEU A 124 -10.76 -22.53 16.04
CA LEU A 124 -9.83 -21.45 16.34
C LEU A 124 -10.49 -20.43 17.28
N ASN A 125 -9.84 -20.15 18.42
CA ASN A 125 -10.29 -19.11 19.35
C ASN A 125 -9.94 -17.71 18.80
N PHE A 126 -10.77 -16.71 19.11
CA PHE A 126 -10.54 -15.32 18.72
C PHE A 126 -9.22 -14.75 19.27
N GLN A 127 -8.90 -15.06 20.52
CA GLN A 127 -7.69 -14.57 21.17
C GLN A 127 -6.44 -15.13 20.49
N ASP A 128 -6.45 -16.42 20.17
CA ASP A 128 -5.34 -17.06 19.45
C ASP A 128 -5.22 -16.50 18.03
N MET A 129 -6.36 -16.33 17.34
CA MET A 129 -6.40 -15.71 16.00
C MET A 129 -5.78 -14.32 16.01
N THR A 130 -6.20 -13.44 16.92
CA THR A 130 -5.69 -12.05 17.00
C THR A 130 -4.22 -11.99 17.40
N MET A 131 -3.75 -12.90 18.24
CA MET A 131 -2.33 -13.05 18.54
C MET A 131 -1.53 -13.40 17.28
N PHE A 132 -1.99 -14.39 16.50
CA PHE A 132 -1.37 -14.75 15.23
C PHE A 132 -1.39 -13.61 14.22
N LEU A 133 -2.53 -12.91 14.08
CA LEU A 133 -2.65 -11.75 13.21
C LEU A 133 -1.67 -10.65 13.61
N THR A 134 -1.55 -10.36 14.91
CA THR A 134 -0.62 -9.33 15.42
C THR A 134 0.84 -9.71 15.15
N LEU A 135 1.20 -10.98 15.29
CA LEU A 135 2.54 -11.47 14.98
C LEU A 135 2.85 -11.36 13.49
N VAL A 136 1.93 -11.81 12.64
CA VAL A 136 2.10 -11.76 11.19
C VAL A 136 2.10 -10.31 10.67
N GLU A 137 1.26 -9.45 11.24
CA GLU A 137 1.19 -8.01 10.95
C GLU A 137 2.47 -7.30 11.37
N SER A 138 2.99 -7.57 12.56
CA SER A 138 4.25 -6.97 13.02
C SER A 138 5.44 -7.36 12.15
N ALA A 139 5.51 -8.61 11.69
CA ALA A 139 6.54 -9.05 10.74
C ALA A 139 6.47 -8.29 9.41
N LEU A 140 5.26 -8.04 8.88
CA LEU A 140 5.09 -7.17 7.72
C LEU A 140 5.41 -5.71 8.02
N GLY A 141 5.01 -5.21 9.20
CA GLY A 141 5.33 -3.87 9.67
C GLY A 141 6.82 -3.57 9.65
N VAL A 142 7.67 -4.54 10.04
CA VAL A 142 9.14 -4.43 9.95
C VAL A 142 9.61 -4.32 8.50
N TYR A 143 9.12 -5.19 7.62
CA TYR A 143 9.49 -5.15 6.20
C TYR A 143 9.10 -3.82 5.55
N MET A 144 7.91 -3.31 5.90
CA MET A 144 7.39 -2.09 5.35
C MET A 144 8.01 -0.83 5.98
N GLY A 145 8.40 -0.88 7.25
CA GLY A 145 9.19 0.16 7.91
C GLY A 145 10.49 0.43 7.16
N ASN A 146 11.17 -0.63 6.69
CA ASN A 146 12.36 -0.51 5.86
C ASN A 146 12.07 0.12 4.48
N ILE A 147 10.90 -0.16 3.89
CA ILE A 147 10.47 0.46 2.63
C ILE A 147 10.15 1.96 2.81
N LEU A 148 9.51 2.33 3.93
CA LEU A 148 9.19 3.71 4.29
C LEU A 148 10.44 4.53 4.59
N LEU A 149 11.39 3.97 5.35
CA LEU A 149 12.68 4.59 5.61
C LEU A 149 13.38 4.91 4.29
N ALA A 150 13.48 3.93 3.38
CA ALA A 150 14.09 4.12 2.07
C ALA A 150 13.32 5.09 1.16
N LEU A 151 12.04 5.38 1.43
CA LEU A 151 11.24 6.37 0.71
C LEU A 151 11.53 7.80 1.17
N PHE A 152 11.79 7.98 2.47
CA PHE A 152 12.16 9.27 3.04
C PHE A 152 13.65 9.58 2.86
N GLU A 153 14.52 8.57 2.94
CA GLU A 153 15.97 8.71 2.74
C GLU A 153 16.32 9.10 1.29
N SER A 154 15.54 8.65 0.31
CA SER A 154 15.69 9.01 -1.11
C SER A 154 15.51 10.51 -1.39
N LYS A 155 14.98 11.30 -0.45
CA LYS A 155 14.84 12.75 -0.59
C LYS A 155 16.07 13.53 -0.07
N GLY A 156 17.04 12.86 0.56
CA GLY A 156 18.22 13.48 1.17
C GLY A 156 19.48 13.60 0.32
N ASN A 157 19.63 12.80 -0.75
CA ASN A 157 20.93 12.67 -1.46
C ASN A 157 21.00 13.39 -2.83
N GLY A 158 20.23 14.45 -3.02
CA GLY A 158 20.11 15.16 -4.31
C GLY A 158 21.02 16.38 -4.53
N THR A 159 21.87 16.78 -3.57
CA THR A 159 22.71 17.98 -3.74
C THR A 159 23.92 17.93 -2.80
N ASN A 160 25.05 17.40 -3.30
CA ASN A 160 26.41 17.96 -3.14
C ASN A 160 27.44 16.90 -3.57
N GLY A 161 28.02 17.07 -4.75
CA GLY A 161 29.10 16.22 -5.25
C GLY A 161 29.34 16.46 -6.74
N GLY A 162 30.01 17.57 -7.05
CA GLY A 162 30.40 17.99 -8.41
C GLY A 162 30.66 19.48 -8.46
#